data_AF-A0A1V6YLU0-F1
#
_entry.id   AF-A0A1V6YLU0-F1
#
_cell.length_a   1.000
_cell.length_b   1.000
_cell.length_c   1.000
_cell.angle_alpha   90.00
_cell.angle_beta   90.00
_cell.angle_gamma   90.00
#
_symmetry.space_group_name_H-M   'P 1'
#
loop_
_entity.id
_entity.type
_entity.pdbx_description
1 polymer ?
#
loop_
_entity_poly.entity_id
_entity_poly.type
_entity_poly.pdbx_seq_one_letter_code
_entity_poly.pdbx_strand_id
1 'polypeptide(L)'
;MRLSQVVFLSLLGFAAAAPAPDGLDGSAAVVADDFKPDWDTFESDFKLALEESKADASLAKRLNTHSAGNVAFGQAIYAAGSAAVNQVKGLKNWNKAREQFTQLVTQGMMDHNPDPKTAVAAICYNKGYGIQNPEGIYGLHSEKLSVWPASTDYDCFYMGKNNAFWSYGDGGTANLFTRWQHGACRFDDKSDLYC
;
A
#
# COMPACT_ATOMS: atom_id res chain seq x y z
N MET A 1 16.13 -53.04 -22.49
CA MET A 1 15.34 -52.05 -21.74
C MET A 1 16.08 -50.72 -21.78
N ARG A 2 15.58 -49.73 -22.52
CA ARG A 2 16.09 -48.35 -22.49
C ARG A 2 14.97 -47.47 -21.96
N LEU A 3 15.10 -46.98 -20.73
CA LEU A 3 14.18 -46.00 -20.15
C LEU A 3 14.50 -44.63 -20.76
N SER A 4 13.60 -44.12 -21.59
CA SER A 4 13.63 -42.72 -22.01
C SER A 4 13.19 -41.85 -20.84
N GLN A 5 14.10 -41.03 -20.31
CA GLN A 5 13.78 -39.98 -19.35
C GLN A 5 12.99 -38.88 -20.07
N VAL A 6 11.73 -38.70 -19.68
CA VAL A 6 10.93 -37.53 -20.04
C VAL A 6 11.34 -36.41 -19.10
N VAL A 7 12.07 -35.43 -19.63
CA VAL A 7 12.36 -34.18 -18.92
C VAL A 7 11.12 -33.29 -19.05
N PHE A 8 10.36 -33.15 -17.97
CA PHE A 8 9.35 -32.11 -17.86
C PHE A 8 10.08 -30.76 -17.70
N LEU A 9 10.15 -29.98 -18.79
CA LEU A 9 10.45 -28.56 -18.69
C LEU A 9 9.21 -27.86 -18.12
N SER A 10 9.27 -27.53 -16.84
CA SER A 10 8.34 -26.60 -16.21
C SER A 10 8.54 -25.22 -16.83
N LEU A 11 7.64 -24.81 -17.72
CA LEU A 11 7.53 -23.44 -18.21
C LEU A 11 7.14 -22.55 -17.01
N LEU A 12 8.11 -21.84 -16.45
CA LEU A 12 7.87 -20.70 -15.58
C LEU A 12 7.19 -19.62 -16.43
N GLY A 13 5.87 -19.54 -16.33
CA GLY A 13 5.12 -18.41 -16.84
C GLY A 13 5.49 -17.17 -16.02
N PHE A 14 6.20 -16.22 -16.64
CA PHE A 14 6.38 -14.91 -16.06
C PHE A 14 5.04 -14.18 -16.08
N ALA A 15 4.31 -14.23 -14.97
CA ALA A 15 3.27 -13.27 -14.70
C ALA A 15 3.95 -11.92 -14.51
N ALA A 16 3.58 -10.93 -15.33
CA ALA A 16 3.99 -9.55 -15.13
C ALA A 16 3.33 -9.05 -13.83
N ALA A 17 4.00 -9.26 -12.71
CA ALA A 17 3.85 -8.41 -11.55
C ALA A 17 4.11 -6.97 -12.00
N ALA A 18 3.53 -6.00 -11.29
CA ALA A 18 4.02 -4.62 -11.38
C ALA A 18 5.56 -4.64 -11.37
N PRO A 19 6.25 -3.77 -12.12
CA PRO A 19 7.66 -3.54 -11.85
C PRO A 19 7.72 -3.07 -10.39
N ALA A 20 8.02 -3.97 -9.46
CA ALA A 20 8.47 -3.54 -8.15
C ALA A 20 9.71 -2.70 -8.46
N PRO A 21 9.74 -1.41 -8.12
CA PRO A 21 10.97 -0.65 -8.24
C PRO A 21 12.06 -1.46 -7.55
N ASP A 22 13.19 -1.67 -8.22
CA ASP A 22 14.34 -2.34 -7.62
C ASP A 22 14.61 -1.71 -6.24
N GLY A 23 14.52 -2.51 -5.18
CA GLY A 23 14.81 -2.04 -3.81
C GLY A 23 13.62 -1.77 -2.88
N LEU A 24 12.43 -2.31 -3.15
CA LEU A 24 11.33 -2.38 -2.16
C LEU A 24 11.05 -3.83 -1.70
N ASP A 25 10.83 -3.99 -0.40
CA ASP A 25 10.30 -5.19 0.24
C ASP A 25 8.84 -4.95 0.66
N GLY A 26 8.11 -6.01 1.02
CA GLY A 26 6.74 -5.89 1.50
C GLY A 26 6.24 -7.12 2.24
N SER A 27 5.13 -6.97 2.98
CA SER A 27 4.40 -8.10 3.55
C SER A 27 3.90 -9.04 2.44
N ALA A 28 3.61 -10.30 2.75
CA ALA A 28 3.20 -11.28 1.75
C ALA A 28 2.01 -10.78 0.90
N ALA A 29 2.25 -10.61 -0.40
CA ALA A 29 1.27 -10.17 -1.38
C ALA A 29 0.32 -11.30 -1.76
N VAL A 30 -0.97 -10.97 -1.94
CA VAL A 30 -1.93 -11.87 -2.59
C VAL A 30 -1.91 -11.59 -4.08
N VAL A 31 -1.27 -12.50 -4.83
CA VAL A 31 -1.28 -12.49 -6.29
C VAL A 31 -2.62 -13.06 -6.74
N ALA A 32 -3.51 -12.20 -7.22
CA ALA A 32 -4.73 -12.65 -7.87
C ALA A 32 -4.46 -12.82 -9.38
N ASP A 33 -4.45 -14.06 -9.86
CA ASP A 33 -4.12 -14.40 -11.26
C ASP A 33 -4.96 -13.64 -12.31
N ASP A 34 -6.15 -13.20 -11.92
CA ASP A 34 -7.14 -12.51 -12.74
C ASP A 34 -7.26 -10.99 -12.45
N PHE A 35 -6.43 -10.42 -11.57
CA PHE A 35 -6.35 -8.97 -11.38
C PHE A 35 -5.01 -8.43 -11.88
N LYS A 36 -5.08 -7.55 -12.88
CA LYS A 36 -3.93 -6.86 -13.43
C LYS A 36 -4.21 -5.36 -13.31
N PRO A 37 -3.53 -4.64 -12.41
CA PRO A 37 -3.65 -3.20 -12.34
C PRO A 37 -3.29 -2.57 -13.68
N ASP A 38 -4.09 -1.60 -14.11
CA ASP A 38 -3.71 -0.72 -15.21
C ASP A 38 -2.85 0.42 -14.62
N TRP A 39 -1.53 0.23 -14.69
CA TRP A 39 -0.56 1.16 -14.10
C TRP A 39 -0.53 2.53 -14.78
N ASP A 40 -0.83 2.60 -16.07
CA ASP A 40 -0.90 3.88 -16.79
C ASP A 40 -2.11 4.67 -16.30
N THR A 41 -3.26 4.02 -16.16
CA THR A 41 -4.46 4.62 -15.57
C THR A 41 -4.25 4.96 -14.09
N PHE A 42 -3.60 4.09 -13.31
CA PHE A 42 -3.27 4.36 -11.91
C PHE A 42 -2.43 5.63 -11.77
N GLU A 43 -1.38 5.76 -12.57
CA GLU A 43 -0.48 6.92 -12.56
C GLU A 43 -1.20 8.20 -12.99
N SER A 44 -2.10 8.12 -13.98
CA SER A 44 -2.94 9.24 -14.40
C SER A 44 -3.89 9.68 -13.28
N ASP A 45 -4.58 8.73 -12.66
CA ASP A 45 -5.51 8.99 -11.55
C ASP A 45 -4.78 9.56 -10.34
N PHE A 46 -3.58 9.05 -10.03
CA PHE A 46 -2.72 9.57 -8.97
C PHE A 46 -2.39 11.05 -9.21
N LYS A 47 -1.91 11.40 -10.41
CA LYS A 47 -1.57 12.79 -10.76
C LYS A 47 -2.78 13.70 -10.66
N LEU A 48 -3.95 13.26 -11.13
CA LEU A 48 -5.17 14.03 -11.06
C LEU A 48 -5.56 14.32 -9.60
N ALA A 49 -5.59 13.30 -8.75
CA ALA A 49 -5.92 13.43 -7.33
C ALA A 49 -4.88 14.28 -6.58
N LEU A 50 -3.59 14.15 -6.94
CA LEU A 50 -2.53 14.98 -6.38
C LEU A 50 -2.73 16.46 -6.71
N GLU A 51 -3.04 16.80 -7.96
CA GLU A 51 -3.32 18.19 -8.35
C GLU A 51 -4.59 18.74 -7.69
N GLU A 52 -5.65 17.93 -7.55
CA GLU A 52 -6.86 18.29 -6.79
C GLU A 52 -6.50 18.63 -5.33
N SER A 53 -5.68 17.79 -4.69
CA SER A 53 -5.25 17.99 -3.30
C SER A 53 -4.38 19.23 -3.08
N LYS A 54 -3.71 19.73 -4.12
CA LYS A 54 -2.94 20.97 -4.08
C LYS A 54 -3.82 22.19 -4.35
N ALA A 55 -4.81 22.06 -5.23
CA ALA A 55 -5.69 23.15 -5.61
C ALA A 55 -6.76 23.45 -4.54
N ASP A 56 -7.23 22.44 -3.81
CA ASP A 56 -8.20 22.61 -2.73
C ASP A 56 -7.51 22.89 -1.39
N ALA A 57 -7.51 24.16 -0.97
CA ALA A 57 -6.93 24.58 0.31
C ALA A 57 -7.58 23.92 1.53
N SER A 58 -8.87 23.56 1.44
CA SER A 58 -9.57 22.87 2.53
C SER A 58 -9.12 21.41 2.64
N LEU A 59 -8.90 20.75 1.51
CA LEU A 59 -8.33 19.41 1.45
C LEU A 59 -6.88 19.42 1.93
N ALA A 60 -6.03 20.32 1.42
CA ALA A 60 -4.65 20.47 1.87
C ALA A 60 -4.55 20.68 3.40
N LYS A 61 -5.45 21.49 3.97
CA LYS A 61 -5.52 21.69 5.44
C LYS A 61 -5.87 20.40 6.18
N ARG A 62 -6.77 19.57 5.65
CA ARG A 62 -7.14 18.27 6.25
C ARG A 62 -6.01 17.24 6.17
N LEU A 63 -5.25 17.25 5.07
CA LEU A 63 -4.11 16.35 4.84
C LEU A 63 -2.86 16.73 5.64
N ASN A 64 -2.81 17.96 6.16
CA ASN A 64 -1.76 18.44 7.04
C ASN A 64 -2.07 18.08 8.51
N THR A 65 -1.93 16.81 8.87
CA THR A 65 -2.28 16.30 10.21
C THR A 65 -1.18 16.57 11.25
N HIS A 66 -1.55 16.66 12.54
CA HIS A 66 -0.62 16.99 13.63
C HIS A 66 0.49 15.95 13.85
N SER A 67 0.27 14.70 13.45
CA SER A 67 1.26 13.62 13.44
C SER A 67 2.08 13.56 12.14
N ALA A 68 1.97 14.57 11.26
CA ALA A 68 2.57 14.62 9.95
C ALA A 68 3.20 15.99 9.71
N GLY A 69 4.44 16.19 10.15
CA GLY A 69 5.25 17.23 9.54
C GLY A 69 5.28 16.97 8.03
N ASN A 70 4.77 17.92 7.23
CA ASN A 70 4.74 17.93 5.76
C ASN A 70 3.44 17.37 5.10
N VAL A 71 2.61 18.31 4.62
CA VAL A 71 1.39 18.07 3.82
C VAL A 71 1.62 17.18 2.59
N ALA A 72 2.84 17.14 2.05
CA ALA A 72 3.16 16.32 0.88
C ALA A 72 2.94 14.82 1.13
N PHE A 73 3.19 14.32 2.36
CA PHE A 73 2.93 12.93 2.68
C PHE A 73 1.43 12.61 2.65
N GLY A 74 0.61 13.47 3.24
CA GLY A 74 -0.85 13.32 3.21
C GLY A 74 -1.41 13.41 1.79
N GLN A 75 -0.86 14.29 0.95
CA GLN A 75 -1.22 14.39 -0.47
C GLN A 75 -0.86 13.13 -1.26
N ALA A 76 0.32 12.54 -1.02
CA ALA A 76 0.71 11.29 -1.66
C ALA A 76 -0.20 10.12 -1.25
N ILE A 77 -0.60 10.05 0.03
CA ILE A 77 -1.53 9.02 0.52
C ILE A 77 -2.90 9.20 -0.14
N TYR A 78 -3.45 10.42 -0.10
CA TYR A 78 -4.72 10.75 -0.74
C TYR A 78 -4.76 10.36 -2.23
N ALA A 79 -3.71 10.72 -2.96
CA ALA A 79 -3.59 10.42 -4.38
C ALA A 79 -3.48 8.91 -4.64
N ALA A 80 -2.69 8.19 -3.85
CA ALA A 80 -2.56 6.74 -3.95
C ALA A 80 -3.86 6.01 -3.61
N GLY A 81 -4.58 6.45 -2.57
CA GLY A 81 -5.86 5.89 -2.17
C GLY A 81 -6.92 6.09 -3.25
N SER A 82 -7.03 7.31 -3.77
CA SER A 82 -7.95 7.65 -4.86
C SER A 82 -7.70 6.80 -6.12
N ALA A 83 -6.45 6.68 -6.54
CA ALA A 83 -6.06 5.84 -7.68
C ALA A 83 -6.35 4.34 -7.43
N ALA A 84 -6.05 3.84 -6.23
CA ALA A 84 -6.32 2.46 -5.84
C ALA A 84 -7.82 2.13 -5.84
N VAL A 85 -8.68 3.01 -5.30
CA VAL A 85 -10.14 2.86 -5.34
C VAL A 85 -10.63 2.71 -6.78
N ASN A 86 -10.13 3.53 -7.70
CA ASN A 86 -10.54 3.47 -9.11
C ASN A 86 -10.19 2.14 -9.80
N GLN A 87 -9.08 1.51 -9.44
CA GLN A 87 -8.70 0.21 -9.97
C GLN A 87 -9.62 -0.92 -9.46
N VAL A 88 -10.02 -0.85 -8.18
CA VAL A 88 -10.75 -1.96 -7.55
C VAL A 88 -12.27 -1.84 -7.61
N LYS A 89 -12.82 -0.67 -7.99
CA LYS A 89 -14.29 -0.43 -8.01
C LYS A 89 -15.08 -1.41 -8.87
N GLY A 90 -14.46 -2.01 -9.89
CA GLY A 90 -15.09 -3.00 -10.76
C GLY A 90 -15.11 -4.42 -10.17
N LEU A 91 -14.41 -4.66 -9.07
CA LEU A 91 -14.31 -5.98 -8.44
C LEU A 91 -15.59 -6.30 -7.65
N LYS A 92 -16.26 -7.38 -8.05
CA LYS A 92 -17.47 -7.87 -7.37
C LYS A 92 -17.18 -8.59 -6.05
N ASN A 93 -15.99 -9.18 -5.93
CA ASN A 93 -15.58 -9.87 -4.71
C ASN A 93 -14.99 -8.85 -3.73
N TRP A 94 -15.69 -8.66 -2.61
CA TRP A 94 -15.32 -7.66 -1.61
C TRP A 94 -13.96 -7.90 -0.95
N ASN A 95 -13.66 -9.15 -0.57
CA ASN A 95 -12.36 -9.47 0.04
C ASN A 95 -11.23 -9.23 -0.96
N LYS A 96 -11.42 -9.64 -2.21
CA LYS A 96 -10.45 -9.37 -3.27
C LYS A 96 -10.25 -7.87 -3.50
N ALA A 97 -11.33 -7.07 -3.53
CA ALA A 97 -11.22 -5.62 -3.67
C ALA A 97 -10.36 -5.01 -2.56
N ARG A 98 -10.54 -5.47 -1.32
CA ARG A 98 -9.76 -5.03 -0.16
C ARG A 98 -8.29 -5.43 -0.24
N GLU A 99 -8.00 -6.69 -0.58
CA GLU A 99 -6.63 -7.19 -0.75
C GLU A 99 -5.87 -6.47 -1.85
N GLN A 100 -6.53 -6.16 -2.96
CA GLN A 100 -5.89 -5.42 -4.05
C GLN A 100 -5.77 -3.94 -3.71
N PHE A 101 -6.76 -3.37 -3.02
CA PHE A 101 -6.73 -1.98 -2.57
C PHE A 101 -5.52 -1.70 -1.68
N THR A 102 -5.31 -2.48 -0.61
CA THR A 102 -4.19 -2.27 0.34
C THR A 102 -2.83 -2.43 -0.33
N GLN A 103 -2.71 -3.38 -1.28
CA GLN A 103 -1.48 -3.58 -2.05
C GLN A 103 -1.18 -2.44 -3.02
N LEU A 104 -2.20 -1.88 -3.66
CA LEU A 104 -2.09 -0.77 -4.62
C LEU A 104 -1.80 0.55 -3.93
N VAL A 105 -2.53 0.87 -2.86
CA VAL A 105 -2.34 2.13 -2.12
C VAL A 105 -0.93 2.22 -1.55
N THR A 106 -0.43 1.15 -0.92
CA THR A 106 0.94 1.13 -0.36
C THR A 106 2.00 1.14 -1.46
N GLN A 107 1.74 0.55 -2.63
CA GLN A 107 2.63 0.65 -3.78
C GLN A 107 2.71 2.11 -4.27
N GLY A 108 1.56 2.74 -4.52
CA GLY A 108 1.50 4.15 -4.92
C GLY A 108 2.13 5.10 -3.90
N MET A 109 1.94 4.83 -2.61
CA MET A 109 2.62 5.56 -1.53
C MET A 109 4.15 5.45 -1.65
N MET A 110 4.69 4.24 -1.82
CA MET A 110 6.14 4.06 -1.91
C MET A 110 6.74 4.63 -3.20
N ASP A 111 6.04 4.48 -4.33
CA ASP A 111 6.48 5.00 -5.64
C ASP A 111 6.51 6.53 -5.68
N HIS A 112 5.59 7.17 -4.96
CA HIS A 112 5.44 8.63 -4.91
C HIS A 112 5.81 9.20 -3.53
N ASN A 113 6.67 8.51 -2.79
CA ASN A 113 7.11 8.95 -1.48
C ASN A 113 7.89 10.27 -1.60
N PRO A 114 7.44 11.37 -0.97
CA PRO A 114 8.07 12.68 -1.13
C PRO A 114 9.42 12.80 -0.42
N ASP A 115 9.72 11.94 0.57
CA ASP A 115 11.03 11.84 1.19
C ASP A 115 11.34 10.39 1.62
N PRO A 116 11.83 9.57 0.68
CA PRO A 116 12.15 8.17 0.95
C PRO A 116 13.22 7.99 2.03
N LYS A 117 14.08 8.97 2.31
CA LYS A 117 15.13 8.81 3.33
C LYS A 117 14.56 8.89 4.74
N THR A 118 13.50 9.67 4.91
CA THR A 118 12.81 9.92 6.17
C THR A 118 11.68 8.91 6.39
N ALA A 119 10.82 8.74 5.39
CA ALA A 119 9.72 7.78 5.38
C ALA A 119 10.16 6.50 4.69
N VAL A 120 10.51 5.46 5.44
CA VAL A 120 11.10 4.23 4.89
C VAL A 120 10.08 3.12 4.64
N ALA A 121 8.88 3.24 5.21
CA ALA A 121 7.79 2.30 5.05
C ALA A 121 6.45 3.00 4.83
N ALA A 122 5.55 2.34 4.11
CA ALA A 122 4.15 2.67 3.95
C ALA A 122 3.30 1.56 4.58
N ILE A 123 2.30 1.95 5.37
CA ILE A 123 1.38 1.05 6.06
C ILE A 123 -0.04 1.52 5.74
N CYS A 124 -0.93 0.58 5.43
CA CYS A 124 -2.37 0.80 5.37
C CYS A 124 -3.10 -0.30 6.14
N TYR A 125 -3.89 0.09 7.15
CA TYR A 125 -4.56 -0.84 8.05
C TYR A 125 -5.96 -0.40 8.46
N ASN A 126 -6.92 -1.32 8.57
CA ASN A 126 -8.30 -0.99 8.97
C ASN A 126 -8.71 -1.49 10.37
N LYS A 127 -7.74 -1.89 11.22
CA LYS A 127 -7.99 -2.27 12.62
C LYS A 127 -7.14 -1.41 13.56
N GLY A 128 -7.19 -1.71 14.86
CA GLY A 128 -6.38 -1.02 15.85
C GLY A 128 -4.91 -1.38 15.73
N TYR A 129 -4.03 -0.44 16.04
CA TYR A 129 -2.58 -0.64 16.01
C TYR A 129 -1.88 0.15 17.11
N GLY A 130 -0.65 -0.24 17.42
CA GLY A 130 0.28 0.51 18.25
C GLY A 130 1.44 1.04 17.42
N ILE A 131 1.97 2.19 17.81
CA ILE A 131 3.18 2.79 17.23
C ILE A 131 4.17 3.07 18.36
N GLN A 132 5.44 2.70 18.17
CA GLN A 132 6.48 2.94 19.17
C GLN A 132 6.74 4.44 19.37
N ASN A 133 6.90 5.17 18.27
CA ASN A 133 7.12 6.60 18.26
C ASN A 133 6.09 7.31 17.35
N PRO A 134 5.00 7.88 17.91
CA PRO A 134 4.00 8.61 17.14
C PRO A 134 4.51 9.87 16.43
N GLU A 135 5.68 10.41 16.81
CA GLU A 135 6.32 11.52 16.08
C GLU A 135 7.08 11.04 14.84
N GLY A 136 7.31 9.73 14.72
CA GLY A 136 8.00 9.09 13.60
C GLY A 136 7.08 8.47 12.55
N ILE A 137 5.80 8.85 12.54
CA ILE A 137 4.87 8.56 11.43
C ILE A 137 4.64 9.83 10.61
N TYR A 138 4.22 9.67 9.36
CA TYR A 138 3.98 10.81 8.46
C TYR A 138 2.73 10.59 7.61
N GLY A 139 2.01 11.69 7.38
CA GLY A 139 0.87 11.75 6.46
C GLY A 139 -0.38 10.98 6.90
N LEU A 140 -0.52 10.59 8.17
CA LEU A 140 -1.65 9.78 8.64
C LEU A 140 -2.98 10.30 8.10
N HIS A 141 -3.65 9.45 7.32
CA HIS A 141 -4.89 9.76 6.65
C HIS A 141 -5.77 8.51 6.55
N SER A 142 -7.09 8.71 6.65
CA SER A 142 -8.05 7.61 6.58
C SER A 142 -8.63 7.53 5.16
N GLU A 143 -8.28 6.48 4.45
CA GLU A 143 -8.73 6.18 3.09
C GLU A 143 -9.99 5.31 3.12
N LYS A 144 -11.06 5.78 2.48
CA LYS A 144 -12.32 5.04 2.41
C LYS A 144 -12.40 4.21 1.13
N LEU A 145 -12.40 2.88 1.29
CA LEU A 145 -12.81 1.97 0.23
C LEU A 145 -14.32 1.73 0.32
N SER A 146 -15.05 2.04 -0.75
CA SER A 146 -16.51 1.82 -0.83
C SER A 146 -16.87 1.11 -2.13
N VAL A 147 -17.35 -0.13 -2.03
CA VAL A 147 -17.90 -0.90 -3.15
C VAL A 147 -19.28 -1.38 -2.71
N TRP A 148 -20.33 -0.82 -3.31
CA TRP A 148 -21.71 -1.09 -2.89
C TRP A 148 -21.97 -2.60 -2.77
N PRO A 149 -22.54 -3.09 -1.65
CA PRO A 149 -23.09 -2.36 -0.50
C PRO A 149 -22.13 -2.17 0.70
N ALA A 150 -20.84 -2.49 0.57
CA ALA A 150 -19.87 -2.48 1.66
C ALA A 150 -18.93 -1.26 1.62
N SER A 151 -18.46 -0.84 2.80
CA SER A 151 -17.38 0.13 2.92
C SER A 151 -16.44 -0.23 4.07
N THR A 152 -15.20 0.24 3.98
CA THR A 152 -14.19 0.10 5.04
C THR A 152 -13.23 1.27 4.95
N ASP A 153 -12.88 1.82 6.11
CA ASP A 153 -11.89 2.89 6.23
C ASP A 153 -10.54 2.26 6.62
N TYR A 154 -9.46 2.72 5.99
CA TYR A 154 -8.09 2.28 6.24
C TYR A 154 -7.25 3.47 6.68
N ASP A 155 -6.60 3.36 7.83
CA ASP A 155 -5.58 4.30 8.24
C ASP A 155 -4.30 3.99 7.45
N CYS A 156 -3.92 4.94 6.61
CA CYS A 156 -2.72 4.90 5.79
C CYS A 156 -1.72 5.96 6.27
N PHE A 157 -0.47 5.57 6.44
CA PHE A 157 0.61 6.46 6.87
C PHE A 157 1.97 5.91 6.47
N TYR A 158 2.96 6.79 6.44
CA TYR A 158 4.36 6.40 6.38
C TYR A 158 4.96 6.22 7.76
N MET A 159 5.99 5.40 7.87
CA MET A 159 6.78 5.22 9.09
C MET A 159 8.26 5.44 8.80
N GLY A 160 8.93 6.17 9.70
CA GLY A 160 10.37 6.38 9.67
C GLY A 160 11.17 5.27 10.33
N LYS A 161 12.50 5.41 10.28
CA LYS A 161 13.46 4.51 10.95
C LYS A 161 13.36 4.60 12.47
N ASN A 162 13.85 3.58 13.16
CA ASN A 162 13.82 3.42 14.62
C ASN A 162 12.40 3.53 15.18
N ASN A 163 11.45 2.89 14.53
CA ASN A 163 10.04 2.89 14.88
C ASN A 163 9.44 1.49 14.67
N ALA A 164 8.41 1.18 15.44
CA ALA A 164 7.70 -0.09 15.30
C ALA A 164 6.20 0.14 15.18
N PHE A 165 5.59 -0.68 14.34
CA PHE A 165 4.15 -0.82 14.19
C PHE A 165 3.74 -2.19 14.71
N TRP A 166 2.76 -2.22 15.60
CA TRP A 166 2.16 -3.45 16.11
C TRP A 166 0.72 -3.55 15.65
N SER A 167 0.38 -4.62 14.94
CA SER A 167 -0.99 -4.84 14.49
C SER A 167 -1.84 -5.44 15.62
N TYR A 168 -3.01 -4.87 15.89
CA TYR A 168 -3.97 -5.45 16.82
C TYR A 168 -5.15 -6.05 16.04
N GLY A 169 -5.07 -7.36 15.82
CA GLY A 169 -6.12 -8.12 15.16
C GLY A 169 -5.55 -8.97 14.03
N ASP A 170 -6.32 -9.08 12.95
CA ASP A 170 -5.95 -9.86 11.77
C ASP A 170 -5.03 -9.04 10.86
N GLY A 171 -3.81 -9.52 10.67
CA GLY A 171 -2.80 -8.95 9.76
C GLY A 171 -2.87 -9.45 8.33
N GLY A 172 -3.92 -10.20 7.96
CA GLY A 172 -4.15 -10.63 6.59
C GLY A 172 -4.27 -9.46 5.60
N THR A 173 -3.88 -9.69 4.35
CA THR A 173 -3.76 -8.68 3.27
C THR A 173 -5.03 -7.84 3.04
N ALA A 174 -6.21 -8.40 3.34
CA ALA A 174 -7.47 -7.66 3.26
C ALA A 174 -7.58 -6.52 4.30
N ASN A 175 -6.88 -6.65 5.43
CA ASN A 175 -6.88 -5.66 6.50
C ASN A 175 -5.61 -4.81 6.47
N LEU A 176 -4.44 -5.46 6.35
CA LEU A 176 -3.11 -4.84 6.46
C LEU A 176 -2.32 -5.08 5.20
N PHE A 177 -1.68 -4.04 4.70
CA PHE A 177 -0.50 -4.22 3.86
C PHE A 177 0.58 -3.23 4.24
N THR A 178 1.83 -3.69 4.14
CA THR A 178 3.00 -2.87 4.38
C THR A 178 4.01 -3.05 3.25
N ARG A 179 4.64 -1.95 2.85
CA ARG A 179 5.77 -1.92 1.91
C ARG A 179 6.86 -1.06 2.49
N TRP A 180 8.12 -1.40 2.26
CA TRP A 180 9.24 -0.65 2.79
C TRP A 180 10.46 -0.73 1.88
N GLN A 181 11.41 0.15 2.10
CA GLN A 181 12.69 0.11 1.41
C GLN A 181 13.48 -1.13 1.80
N HIS A 182 14.12 -1.76 0.83
CA HIS A 182 14.88 -2.98 1.04
C HIS A 182 15.90 -2.80 2.18
N GLY A 183 15.86 -3.73 3.15
CA GLY A 183 16.73 -3.72 4.32
C GLY A 183 16.46 -2.61 5.35
N ALA A 184 15.46 -1.75 5.15
CA ALA A 184 15.10 -0.71 6.12
C ALA A 184 14.26 -1.24 7.27
N CYS A 185 13.48 -2.31 7.05
CA CYS A 185 12.55 -2.85 8.03
C CYS A 185 12.52 -4.38 8.01
N ARG A 186 11.97 -4.95 9.08
CA ARG A 186 11.71 -6.38 9.24
C ARG A 186 10.24 -6.57 9.64
N PHE A 187 9.52 -7.35 8.85
CA PHE A 187 8.16 -7.81 9.16
C PHE A 187 8.23 -9.18 9.83
N ASP A 188 7.45 -9.38 10.90
CA ASP A 188 7.44 -10.65 11.65
C ASP A 188 6.17 -11.49 11.41
N ASP A 189 6.10 -12.64 12.07
CA ASP A 189 4.98 -13.59 11.97
C ASP A 189 3.71 -13.13 12.71
N LYS A 190 3.79 -12.04 13.49
CA LYS A 190 2.65 -11.41 14.17
C LYS A 190 2.08 -10.23 13.39
N SER A 191 2.58 -10.02 12.17
CA SER A 191 2.23 -8.88 11.33
C SER A 191 2.66 -7.53 11.91
N ASP A 192 3.74 -7.53 12.67
CA ASP A 192 4.38 -6.34 13.19
C ASP A 192 5.53 -5.92 12.27
N LEU A 193 5.74 -4.61 12.12
CA LEU A 193 6.78 -4.04 11.29
C LEU A 193 7.77 -3.26 12.16
N TYR A 194 9.05 -3.60 12.05
CA TYR A 194 10.14 -2.95 12.79
C TYR A 194 11.08 -2.27 11.80
N CYS A 195 11.17 -0.95 11.87
CA CYS A 195 12.12 -0.10 11.15
C CYS A 195 13.02 0.63 12.19
#